data_AF-A0A1C6ATJ4-F1
#
_entry.id   AF-A0A1C6ATJ4-F1
#
_cell.length_a   1.000
_cell.length_b   1.000
_cell.length_c   1.000
_cell.angle_alpha   90.00
_cell.angle_beta   90.00
_cell.angle_gamma   90.00
#
_symmetry.space_group_name_H-M   'P 1'
#
loop_
_entity.id
_entity.type
_entity.pdbx_description
1 polymer ?
#
loop_
_entity_poly.entity_id
_entity_poly.type
_entity_poly.pdbx_seq_one_letter_code
_entity_poly.pdbx_strand_id
1 'polypeptide(L)' 'MPEKVFPHNLRHLFAKCFYEQEKDLAHLADLLGHSSIETTRIYVAVSARAHEQILEKMRLIV' A
#
# COMPACT_ATOMS: atom_id res chain seq x y z
N MET A 1 -18.23 -3.84 27.43
CA MET A 1 -17.53 -4.97 26.78
C MET A 1 -16.46 -4.35 25.89
N PRO A 2 -15.18 -4.73 25.95
CA PRO A 2 -14.20 -4.12 25.07
C PRO A 2 -14.52 -4.54 23.64
N GLU A 3 -14.84 -3.55 22.79
CA GLU A 3 -15.07 -3.76 21.37
C GLU A 3 -13.89 -4.51 20.77
N LYS A 4 -14.17 -5.48 19.89
CA LYS A 4 -13.14 -6.17 19.11
C LYS A 4 -12.45 -5.14 18.22
N VAL A 5 -11.40 -4.52 18.75
CA VAL A 5 -10.47 -3.74 17.95
C VAL A 5 -9.77 -4.77 17.05
N PHE A 6 -9.84 -4.57 15.73
CA PHE A 6 -9.11 -5.39 14.77
C PHE A 6 -7.85 -4.63 14.38
N PRO A 7 -6.78 -4.64 15.20
CA PRO A 7 -5.57 -3.84 14.97
C PRO A 7 -4.92 -4.14 13.62
N HIS A 8 -5.08 -5.38 13.13
CA HIS A 8 -4.61 -5.77 11.81
C HIS A 8 -5.37 -5.07 10.67
N ASN A 9 -6.69 -4.91 10.76
CA ASN A 9 -7.46 -4.22 9.71
C ASN A 9 -7.09 -2.74 9.64
N LEU A 10 -6.86 -2.10 10.80
CA LEU A 10 -6.42 -0.71 10.85
C LEU A 10 -5.02 -0.54 10.26
N ARG A 11 -4.08 -1.44 10.61
CA ARG A 11 -2.73 -1.46 10.02
C ARG A 11 -2.77 -1.61 8.50
N HIS A 12 -3.66 -2.49 8.00
CA HIS A 12 -3.84 -2.68 6.56
C HIS A 12 -4.40 -1.44 5.86
N LEU A 13 -5.44 -0.82 6.44
CA LEU A 13 -6.03 0.39 5.88
C LEU A 13 -5.05 1.56 5.89
N PHE A 14 -4.34 1.75 7.01
CA PHE A 14 -3.30 2.77 7.15
C PHE A 14 -2.21 2.60 6.09
N ALA A 15 -1.66 1.39 5.96
CA ALA A 15 -0.59 1.10 5.00
C ALA A 15 -1.04 1.35 3.56
N LYS A 16 -2.27 0.97 3.21
CA LYS A 16 -2.86 1.22 1.88
C LYS A 16 -3.03 2.72 1.61
N CYS A 17 -3.67 3.46 2.52
CA CYS A 17 -3.91 4.89 2.34
C CYS A 17 -2.61 5.71 2.32
N PHE A 18 -1.64 5.37 3.16
CA PHE A 18 -0.32 6.00 3.15
C PHE A 18 0.36 5.79 1.79
N TYR A 19 0.40 4.55 1.30
CA TYR A 19 1.02 4.24 0.02
C TYR A 19 0.31 4.89 -1.17
N GLU A 20 -1.02 5.01 -1.15
CA GLU A 20 -1.77 5.71 -2.21
C GLU A 20 -1.34 7.19 -2.36
N GLN A 21 -0.94 7.84 -1.26
CA GLN A 21 -0.57 9.26 -1.23
C GLN A 21 0.94 9.49 -1.43
N GLU A 22 1.79 8.75 -0.71
CA GLU A 22 3.25 8.93 -0.74
C GLU A 22 3.91 8.14 -1.87
N LYS A 23 3.34 6.98 -2.23
CA LYS A 23 3.91 6.02 -3.19
C LYS A 23 5.34 5.56 -2.88
N ASP A 24 5.78 5.70 -1.64
CA ASP A 24 7.06 5.20 -1.16
C ASP A 24 6.86 3.94 -0.31
N LEU A 25 7.33 2.81 -0.84
CA LEU A 25 7.21 1.51 -0.17
C LEU A 25 8.29 1.30 0.90
N ALA A 26 9.48 1.88 0.73
CA ALA A 26 10.58 1.75 1.69
C ALA A 26 10.25 2.54 2.95
N HIS A 27 9.76 3.77 2.79
CA HIS A 27 9.33 4.61 3.89
C HIS A 27 8.15 3.97 4.66
N LEU A 28 7.20 3.37 3.94
CA LEU A 28 6.11 2.62 4.59
C LEU A 28 6.64 1.40 5.37
N ALA A 29 7.66 0.70 4.87
CA ALA A 29 8.26 -0.43 5.57
C ALA A 29 8.93 0.01 6.88
N ASP A 30 9.67 1.12 6.84
CA ASP A 30 10.31 1.71 8.02
C ASP A 30 9.27 2.16 9.05
N LEU A 31 8.20 2.82 8.60
CA LEU A 31 7.10 3.29 9.45
C LEU A 31 6.35 2.15 10.14
N LEU A 32 6.22 1.01 9.46
CA LEU A 32 5.59 -0.21 10.01
C LEU A 32 6.56 -1.07 10.84
N GLY A 33 7.86 -0.72 10.86
CA GLY A 33 8.91 -1.49 11.53
C GLY A 33 9.18 -2.84 10.89
N HIS A 34 8.99 -2.96 9.57
CA HIS A 34 9.25 -4.20 8.85
C HIS A 34 10.74 -4.33 8.51
N SER A 35 11.38 -5.39 9.00
CA SER A 35 12.77 -5.72 8.68
C SER A 35 12.99 -6.13 7.22
N SER A 36 11.90 -6.37 6.47
CA SER A 36 11.92 -6.71 5.04
C SER A 36 10.80 -5.99 4.30
N ILE A 37 11.15 -5.36 3.18
CA ILE A 37 10.20 -4.72 2.25
C ILE A 37 9.20 -5.75 1.68
N GLU A 38 9.58 -7.03 1.62
CA GLU A 38 8.72 -8.10 1.10
C GLU A 38 7.42 -8.25 1.91
N THR A 39 7.48 -8.07 3.24
CA THR A 39 6.30 -8.08 4.13
C THR A 39 5.40 -6.87 3.89
N THR A 40 5.94 -5.76 3.39
CA THR A 40 5.19 -4.54 3.05
C THR A 40 4.57 -4.62 1.65
N ARG A 41 5.11 -5.47 0.77
CA ARG A 41 4.65 -5.65 -0.62
C ARG A 41 3.19 -6.08 -0.73
N ILE A 42 2.63 -6.71 0.32
CA ILE A 42 1.20 -7.07 0.41
C ILE A 42 0.27 -5.85 0.31
N TYR A 43 0.75 -4.64 0.62
CA TYR A 43 -0.01 -3.39 0.53
C TYR A 43 0.07 -2.73 -0.84
N VAL A 44 0.99 -3.20 -1.70
CA VAL A 44 1.22 -2.72 -3.07
C VAL A 44 0.53 -3.63 -4.08
N ALA A 45 -0.51 -4.36 -3.68
CA ALA A 45 -1.38 -5.04 -4.63
C ALA A 45 -2.13 -3.97 -5.45
N VAL A 46 -1.45 -3.42 -6.46
CA VAL A 46 -1.99 -2.45 -7.40
C VAL A 46 -3.05 -3.19 -8.19
N SER A 47 -4.29 -2.69 -8.16
CA SER A 47 -5.35 -3.23 -9.01
C SER A 47 -4.95 -3.06 -10.47
N ALA A 48 -5.39 -3.97 -11.36
CA ALA A 48 -5.10 -3.88 -12.80
C ALA A 48 -5.41 -2.48 -13.38
N ARG A 49 -6.47 -1.85 -12.86
CA ARG A 49 -6.87 -0.48 -13.19
C ARG A 49 -5.83 0.60 -12.84
N ALA A 50 -5.15 0.46 -11.71
CA ALA A 50 -4.10 1.39 -11.32
C ALA A 50 -2.81 1.16 -12.13
N HIS A 51 -2.55 -0.07 -12.61
CA HIS A 51 -1.51 -0.33 -13.61
C HIS A 51 -1.83 0.34 -14.95
N GLU A 52 -3.06 0.21 -15.44
CA GLU A 52 -3.51 0.88 -16.67
C GLU A 52 -3.33 2.40 -16.58
N GLN A 53 -3.75 3.04 -15.48
CA GLN A 53 -3.57 4.47 -15.28
C GLN A 53 -2.11 4.93 -15.26
N ILE A 54 -1.19 4.10 -14.77
CA ILE A 54 0.25 4.40 -14.81
C ILE A 54 0.75 4.33 -16.24
N LEU A 55 0.35 3.30 -16.99
CA LEU A 55 0.76 3.12 -18.38
C LEU A 55 0.16 4.19 -19.30
N GLU A 56 -1.09 4.62 -19.05
CA GLU A 56 -1.72 5.79 -19.69
C GLU A 56 -0.96 7.08 -19.38
N LYS A 57 -0.58 7.32 -18.10
CA LYS A 57 0.23 8.48 -17.72
C LYS A 57 1.62 8.47 -18.36
N MET A 58 2.18 7.29 -18.56
CA MET A 58 3.44 7.10 -19.30
C MET A 58 3.26 7.17 -20.82
N ARG A 59 2.03 7.33 -21.33
CA ARG A 59 1.66 7.31 -22.76
C ARG A 59 2.13 6.05 -23.48
N LEU A 60 2.15 4.92 -22.77
CA LEU A 60 2.55 3.61 -23.31
C LEU A 60 1.37 2.80 -23.84
N ILE A 61 0.15 3.29 -23.64
CA ILE A 61 -1.08 2.74 -24.21
C ILE A 61 -1.88 3.93 -24.76
N VAL A 62 -2.47 3.76 -25.95
CA VAL A 62 -3.28 4.76 -26.68
C VAL A 62 -4.75 4.45 -26.49
#